data_AF-A0A0G4GJE0-F1
#
_entry.id   AF-A0A0G4GJE0-F1
#
_cell.length_a   1.000
_cell.length_b   1.000
_cell.length_c   1.000
_cell.angle_alpha   90.00
_cell.angle_beta   90.00
_cell.angle_gamma   90.00
#
_symmetry.space_group_name_H-M   'P 1'
#
loop_
_entity.id
_entity.type
_entity.pdbx_description
1 polymer ?
#
loop_
_entity_poly.entity_id
_entity_poly.type
_entity_poly.pdbx_seq_one_letter_code
_entity_poly.pdbx_strand_id
1 'polypeptide(L)'
;MRLCIPETHQKLAVSFLRSAAEDGEQSLQTVTLDSSGKQPPDGPGVSLPFHTALLCGCSPVFKAMFSRPEFEESKAKKATLQNISAECLKAVRDLLYTGSTDVDLDTAVAVLEFFDQYEAREVLQELERCDRTSGILGRLQRDDETSESEDMKKQKKMTKKMGPLPRGRFPQFAQTTSGGQPMQQDSAEILQCLFESLVRSTETPGRGTNLVDKLFRFNLHVSLKCLENATEKPTTETSAVRKLSAFPGDRVKPIDHLHQGLSLSLDETIEKESPSLGRTAAYSKVARVTSLPEYLIIHLVRFEWKKAEELAPTDACKTKITRKMTFPHSLDI
;
A
#
# COMPACT_ATOMS: atom_id res chain seq x y z
N MET A 1 28.54 -5.06 -4.42
CA MET A 1 27.21 -5.27 -3.81
C MET A 1 26.54 -6.43 -4.48
N ARG A 2 25.95 -7.34 -3.70
CA ARG A 2 25.37 -8.56 -4.24
C ARG A 2 23.89 -8.38 -4.52
N LEU A 3 23.51 -8.35 -5.79
CA LEU A 3 22.13 -8.53 -6.23
C LEU A 3 21.84 -10.04 -6.23
N CYS A 4 20.73 -10.44 -5.66
CA CYS A 4 20.33 -11.85 -5.57
C CYS A 4 18.84 -11.97 -5.81
N ILE A 5 18.46 -13.03 -6.51
CA ILE A 5 17.08 -13.45 -6.65
C ILE A 5 16.99 -14.85 -6.01
N PRO A 6 16.21 -15.07 -4.93
CA PRO A 6 16.21 -16.32 -4.16
C PRO A 6 15.86 -17.57 -4.99
N GLU A 7 16.19 -18.78 -4.49
CA GLU A 7 16.03 -20.09 -5.14
C GLU A 7 14.64 -20.41 -5.74
N THR A 8 13.59 -19.67 -5.35
CA THR A 8 12.30 -19.65 -6.07
C THR A 8 12.45 -19.30 -7.56
N HIS A 9 13.56 -18.71 -7.98
CA HIS A 9 13.81 -18.29 -9.37
C HIS A 9 14.34 -19.39 -10.31
N GLN A 10 14.89 -20.50 -9.82
CA GLN A 10 15.02 -21.68 -10.69
C GLN A 10 13.64 -22.11 -11.17
N LYS A 11 12.61 -21.96 -10.34
CA LYS A 11 11.22 -22.23 -10.73
C LYS A 11 10.63 -21.16 -11.65
N LEU A 12 11.07 -19.90 -11.59
CA LEU A 12 10.66 -18.84 -12.53
C LEU A 12 11.34 -19.01 -13.89
N ALA A 13 12.66 -19.19 -13.94
CA ALA A 13 13.35 -19.53 -15.19
C ALA A 13 12.79 -20.84 -15.80
N VAL A 14 12.52 -21.87 -14.99
CA VAL A 14 11.89 -23.11 -15.44
C VAL A 14 10.41 -22.93 -15.79
N SER A 15 9.64 -22.06 -15.11
CA SER A 15 8.24 -21.78 -15.46
C SER A 15 8.13 -20.94 -16.73
N PHE A 16 9.07 -20.02 -16.96
CA PHE A 16 9.16 -19.24 -18.20
C PHE A 16 9.59 -20.13 -19.37
N LEU A 17 10.56 -21.03 -19.17
CA LEU A 17 10.93 -22.04 -20.17
C LEU A 17 9.79 -23.05 -20.40
N ARG A 18 9.02 -23.42 -19.37
CA ARG A 18 7.85 -24.32 -19.48
C ARG A 18 6.68 -23.65 -20.19
N SER A 19 6.36 -22.40 -19.86
CA SER A 19 5.35 -21.59 -20.56
C SER A 19 5.76 -21.35 -22.02
N ALA A 20 7.04 -21.13 -22.30
CA ALA A 20 7.56 -21.02 -23.66
C ALA A 20 7.61 -22.38 -24.41
N ALA A 21 7.62 -23.51 -23.70
CA ALA A 21 7.52 -24.84 -24.29
C ALA A 21 6.07 -25.23 -24.64
N GLU A 22 5.09 -24.67 -23.95
CA GLU A 22 3.66 -24.85 -24.24
C GLU A 22 3.23 -24.07 -25.50
N ASP A 23 3.91 -22.98 -25.85
CA ASP A 23 3.65 -22.13 -27.04
C ASP A 23 4.31 -22.63 -28.36
N GLY A 24 4.91 -23.83 -28.38
CA GLY A 24 5.49 -24.45 -29.58
C GLY A 24 6.92 -24.00 -29.94
N GLU A 25 7.45 -24.53 -31.04
CA GLU A 25 8.87 -24.72 -31.47
C GLU A 25 9.83 -23.49 -31.51
N GLN A 26 9.51 -22.37 -30.87
CA GLN A 26 10.38 -21.18 -30.76
C GLN A 26 11.30 -21.16 -29.52
N SER A 27 11.29 -22.24 -28.74
CA SER A 27 11.76 -22.36 -27.35
C SER A 27 13.22 -21.99 -27.05
N LEU A 28 14.12 -21.88 -28.04
CA LEU A 28 15.55 -21.57 -27.82
C LEU A 28 16.10 -20.46 -28.72
N GLN A 29 15.24 -19.60 -29.26
CA GLN A 29 15.72 -18.48 -30.07
C GLN A 29 16.49 -17.47 -29.18
N THR A 30 17.68 -17.10 -29.65
CA THR A 30 18.49 -16.04 -29.03
C THR A 30 18.25 -14.72 -29.73
N VAL A 31 18.07 -13.66 -28.96
CA VAL A 31 18.07 -12.27 -29.41
C VAL A 31 19.37 -11.60 -28.96
N THR A 32 19.93 -10.75 -29.80
CA THR A 32 21.08 -9.92 -29.40
C THR A 32 20.59 -8.56 -28.93
N LEU A 33 20.91 -8.20 -27.69
CA LEU A 33 20.66 -6.86 -27.14
C LEU A 33 21.94 -6.04 -27.25
N ASP A 34 21.86 -4.89 -27.92
CA ASP A 34 22.96 -3.92 -28.03
C ASP A 34 22.75 -2.80 -27.03
N SER A 35 23.75 -2.54 -26.18
CA SER A 35 23.75 -1.35 -25.31
C SER A 35 24.21 -0.11 -26.08
N SER A 36 23.43 0.97 -26.12
CA SER A 36 23.92 2.29 -26.54
C SER A 36 24.13 3.17 -25.29
N GLY A 37 25.40 3.51 -24.99
CA GLY A 37 25.78 4.30 -23.81
C GLY A 37 25.26 5.75 -23.85
N LYS A 38 25.28 6.43 -22.68
CA LYS A 38 24.74 7.80 -22.50
C LYS A 38 25.61 8.91 -23.14
N GLN A 39 26.96 8.79 -23.21
CA GLN A 39 27.94 9.60 -24.02
C GLN A 39 29.41 9.24 -23.62
N PRO A 40 30.49 9.63 -24.34
CA PRO A 40 31.83 9.00 -24.27
C PRO A 40 32.63 9.43 -23.02
N PRO A 41 33.24 8.50 -22.25
CA PRO A 41 34.34 7.61 -22.65
C PRO A 41 34.04 6.13 -22.39
N ASP A 42 32.76 5.76 -22.33
CA ASP A 42 32.38 4.37 -22.12
C ASP A 42 32.62 3.58 -23.39
N GLY A 43 33.41 2.51 -23.27
CA GLY A 43 33.94 1.70 -24.37
C GLY A 43 32.88 1.09 -25.31
N PRO A 44 33.32 0.21 -26.24
CA PRO A 44 32.48 -0.25 -27.35
C PRO A 44 31.17 -0.83 -26.83
N GLY A 45 30.04 -0.39 -27.39
CA GLY A 45 28.72 -0.92 -27.08
C GLY A 45 28.75 -2.45 -27.09
N VAL A 46 28.22 -3.06 -26.04
CA VAL A 46 28.32 -4.51 -25.84
C VAL A 46 27.05 -5.16 -26.33
N SER A 47 27.21 -6.00 -27.36
CA SER A 47 26.17 -6.90 -27.86
C SER A 47 26.18 -8.18 -27.04
N LEU A 48 25.08 -8.48 -26.35
CA LEU A 48 24.95 -9.70 -25.56
C LEU A 48 23.78 -10.56 -26.04
N PRO A 49 23.98 -11.89 -26.14
CA PRO A 49 22.90 -12.81 -26.46
C PRO A 49 22.02 -13.08 -25.22
N PHE A 50 20.71 -13.09 -25.43
CA PHE A 50 19.70 -13.47 -24.45
C PHE A 50 18.73 -14.46 -25.07
N HIS A 51 18.18 -15.38 -24.29
CA HIS A 51 17.07 -16.21 -24.74
C HIS A 51 15.79 -15.40 -24.71
N THR A 52 15.09 -15.35 -25.85
CA THR A 52 13.85 -14.60 -25.99
C THR A 52 12.81 -15.07 -24.97
N ALA A 53 12.77 -16.38 -24.67
CA ALA A 53 11.88 -16.95 -23.65
C ALA A 53 12.09 -16.34 -22.24
N LEU A 54 13.34 -16.06 -21.86
CA LEU A 54 13.65 -15.45 -20.56
C LEU A 54 13.22 -13.98 -20.53
N LEU A 55 13.54 -13.21 -21.58
CA LEU A 55 13.16 -11.80 -21.65
C LEU A 55 11.64 -11.59 -21.71
N CYS A 56 10.94 -12.38 -22.53
CA CYS A 56 9.48 -12.34 -22.65
C CYS A 56 8.77 -12.83 -21.38
N GLY A 57 9.40 -13.75 -20.64
CA GLY A 57 8.90 -14.19 -19.35
C GLY A 57 9.02 -13.10 -18.30
N CYS A 58 10.18 -12.45 -18.23
CA CYS A 58 10.44 -11.42 -17.22
C CYS A 58 9.75 -10.09 -17.50
N SER A 59 9.39 -9.77 -18.74
CA SER A 59 8.86 -8.46 -19.12
C SER A 59 7.74 -8.56 -20.16
N PRO A 60 6.57 -7.93 -19.91
CA PRO A 60 5.51 -7.82 -20.91
C PRO A 60 5.92 -6.93 -22.08
N VAL A 61 6.84 -5.97 -21.87
CA VAL A 61 7.38 -5.10 -22.91
C VAL A 61 8.22 -5.90 -23.90
N PHE A 62 9.13 -6.75 -23.43
CA PHE A 62 9.89 -7.63 -24.32
C PHE A 62 9.00 -8.66 -25.01
N LYS A 63 7.97 -9.17 -24.32
CA LYS A 63 6.96 -10.04 -24.95
C LYS A 63 6.25 -9.34 -26.10
N ALA A 64 5.82 -8.09 -25.92
CA ALA A 64 5.21 -7.32 -27.01
C ALA A 64 6.20 -7.01 -28.15
N MET A 65 7.44 -6.65 -27.80
CA MET A 65 8.50 -6.31 -28.75
C MET A 65 8.88 -7.48 -29.67
N PHE A 66 8.95 -8.70 -29.14
CA PHE A 66 9.39 -9.86 -29.93
C PHE A 66 8.24 -10.71 -30.51
N SER A 67 7.05 -10.70 -29.89
CA SER A 67 5.91 -11.50 -30.36
C SER A 67 5.03 -10.79 -31.39
N ARG A 68 5.09 -9.45 -31.51
CA ARG A 68 4.26 -8.72 -32.49
C ARG A 68 5.02 -8.48 -33.80
N PRO A 69 4.44 -8.84 -34.97
CA PRO A 69 5.10 -8.71 -36.28
C PRO A 69 5.24 -7.25 -36.77
N GLU A 70 4.65 -6.30 -36.04
CA GLU A 70 4.68 -4.86 -36.30
C GLU A 70 6.04 -4.23 -35.95
N PHE A 71 6.84 -4.85 -35.08
CA PHE A 71 8.15 -4.35 -34.67
C PHE A 71 9.27 -4.91 -35.56
N GLU A 72 10.21 -4.07 -35.99
CA GLU A 72 11.36 -4.49 -36.81
C GLU A 72 12.27 -5.45 -36.03
N GLU A 73 12.33 -5.30 -34.71
CA GLU A 73 13.07 -6.12 -33.76
C GLU A 73 12.57 -7.57 -33.73
N SER A 74 11.28 -7.81 -34.02
CA SER A 74 10.70 -9.15 -34.16
C SER A 74 11.24 -9.90 -35.38
N LYS A 75 11.55 -9.17 -36.45
CA LYS A 75 12.11 -9.74 -37.70
C LYS A 75 13.63 -9.85 -37.67
N ALA A 76 14.29 -8.87 -37.04
CA ALA A 76 15.76 -8.75 -37.04
C ALA A 76 16.45 -9.59 -35.94
N LYS A 77 15.71 -10.08 -34.93
CA LYS A 77 16.26 -10.79 -33.75
C LYS A 77 17.41 -10.04 -33.06
N LYS A 78 17.34 -8.72 -33.16
CA LYS A 78 18.31 -7.78 -32.62
C LYS A 78 17.54 -6.55 -32.15
N ALA A 79 17.80 -6.10 -30.92
CA ALA A 79 17.19 -4.90 -30.36
C ALA A 79 18.28 -3.99 -29.79
N THR A 80 18.20 -2.70 -30.09
CA THR A 80 19.13 -1.69 -29.57
C THR A 80 18.46 -0.98 -28.41
N LEU A 81 19.02 -1.12 -27.22
CA LEU A 81 18.45 -0.52 -26.02
C LEU A 81 19.16 0.80 -25.72
N GLN A 82 18.37 1.88 -25.70
CA GLN A 82 18.87 3.23 -25.51
C GLN A 82 19.11 3.54 -24.03
N ASN A 83 20.18 4.30 -23.75
CA ASN A 83 20.56 4.80 -22.42
C ASN A 83 20.96 3.73 -21.40
N ILE A 84 21.49 2.59 -21.85
CA ILE A 84 21.92 1.49 -20.98
C ILE A 84 23.42 1.30 -21.10
N SER A 85 24.12 1.25 -19.96
CA SER A 85 25.55 0.98 -19.91
C SER A 85 25.84 -0.50 -20.20
N ALA A 86 27.02 -0.77 -20.75
CA ALA A 86 27.47 -2.14 -21.01
C ALA A 86 27.56 -2.99 -19.73
N GLU A 87 27.89 -2.36 -18.60
CA GLU A 87 28.00 -3.01 -17.29
C GLU A 87 26.63 -3.38 -16.74
N CYS A 88 25.63 -2.49 -16.90
CA CYS A 88 24.24 -2.79 -16.55
C CYS A 88 23.71 -3.99 -17.36
N LEU A 89 23.93 -4.02 -18.68
CA LEU A 89 23.43 -5.12 -19.51
C LEU A 89 24.09 -6.47 -19.16
N LYS A 90 25.40 -6.47 -18.84
CA LYS A 90 26.11 -7.66 -18.33
C LYS A 90 25.54 -8.11 -16.98
N ALA A 91 25.31 -7.17 -16.07
CA ALA A 91 24.74 -7.46 -14.76
C ALA A 91 23.33 -8.03 -14.84
N VAL A 92 22.47 -7.48 -15.72
CA VAL A 92 21.12 -8.02 -15.99
C VAL A 92 21.21 -9.45 -16.52
N ARG A 93 22.10 -9.73 -17.48
CA ARG A 93 22.32 -11.10 -17.97
C ARG A 93 22.73 -12.02 -16.83
N ASP A 94 23.78 -11.67 -16.11
CA ASP A 94 24.33 -12.55 -15.07
C ASP A 94 23.28 -12.79 -13.98
N LEU A 95 22.50 -11.77 -13.62
CA LEU A 95 21.39 -11.88 -12.66
C LEU A 95 20.26 -12.80 -13.16
N LEU A 96 19.83 -12.66 -14.42
CA LEU A 96 18.75 -13.48 -14.99
C LEU A 96 19.15 -14.96 -15.16
N TYR A 97 20.41 -15.22 -15.51
CA TYR A 97 20.89 -16.58 -15.78
C TYR A 97 21.45 -17.30 -14.56
N THR A 98 22.14 -16.59 -13.67
CA THR A 98 22.80 -17.20 -12.50
C THR A 98 22.09 -16.91 -11.17
N GLY A 99 21.09 -16.03 -11.17
CA GLY A 99 20.30 -15.66 -9.99
C GLY A 99 21.03 -14.75 -9.01
N SER A 100 22.33 -14.48 -9.19
CA SER A 100 23.04 -13.50 -8.36
C SER A 100 24.19 -12.85 -9.12
N THR A 101 24.45 -11.57 -8.86
CA THR A 101 25.60 -10.87 -9.42
C THR A 101 26.16 -9.86 -8.42
N ASP A 102 27.48 -9.66 -8.45
CA ASP A 102 28.18 -8.69 -7.62
C ASP A 102 28.53 -7.46 -8.46
N VAL A 103 27.89 -6.32 -8.16
CA VAL A 103 28.01 -5.06 -8.88
C VAL A 103 28.24 -3.88 -7.93
N ASP A 104 28.78 -2.78 -8.42
CA ASP A 104 28.87 -1.51 -7.69
C ASP A 104 27.49 -0.85 -7.49
N LEU A 105 27.46 0.26 -6.75
CA LEU A 105 26.21 0.97 -6.43
C LEU A 105 25.55 1.57 -7.67
N ASP A 106 26.35 2.15 -8.56
CA ASP A 106 25.85 2.88 -9.71
C ASP A 106 25.30 1.89 -10.75
N THR A 107 25.98 0.76 -10.95
CA THR A 107 25.45 -0.34 -11.77
C THR A 107 24.22 -1.00 -11.13
N ALA A 108 24.17 -1.18 -9.80
CA ALA A 108 22.99 -1.73 -9.13
C ALA A 108 21.75 -0.83 -9.32
N VAL A 109 21.93 0.49 -9.25
CA VAL A 109 20.90 1.47 -9.53
C VAL A 109 20.45 1.37 -10.99
N ALA A 110 21.38 1.34 -11.93
CA ALA A 110 21.08 1.22 -13.36
C ALA A 110 20.33 -0.08 -13.69
N VAL A 111 20.62 -1.18 -13.01
CA VAL A 111 19.92 -2.47 -13.16
C VAL A 111 18.48 -2.38 -12.65
N LEU A 112 18.23 -1.67 -11.54
CA LEU A 112 16.88 -1.46 -11.02
C LEU A 112 16.06 -0.54 -11.94
N GLU A 113 16.67 0.54 -12.43
CA GLU A 113 16.04 1.42 -13.43
C GLU A 113 15.70 0.66 -14.72
N PHE A 114 16.59 -0.23 -15.17
CA PHE A 114 16.34 -1.10 -16.32
C PHE A 114 15.08 -1.95 -16.12
N PHE A 115 14.98 -2.69 -15.01
CA PHE A 115 13.82 -3.55 -14.79
C PHE A 115 12.52 -2.75 -14.60
N ASP A 116 12.59 -1.52 -14.09
CA ASP A 116 11.43 -0.62 -14.02
C ASP A 116 11.00 -0.14 -15.41
N GLN A 117 11.96 0.32 -16.24
CA GLN A 117 11.72 0.80 -17.60
C GLN A 117 11.07 -0.26 -18.49
N TYR A 118 11.48 -1.52 -18.36
CA TYR A 118 10.91 -2.63 -19.13
C TYR A 118 9.80 -3.38 -18.38
N GLU A 119 9.24 -2.82 -17.32
CA GLU A 119 8.11 -3.37 -16.55
C GLU A 119 8.31 -4.82 -16.05
N ALA A 120 9.53 -5.19 -15.68
CA ALA A 120 9.86 -6.50 -15.12
C ALA A 120 9.52 -6.57 -13.62
N ARG A 121 8.24 -6.40 -13.30
CA ARG A 121 7.74 -6.21 -11.92
C ARG A 121 8.00 -7.39 -11.01
N GLU A 122 7.95 -8.61 -11.51
CA GLU A 122 8.21 -9.82 -10.73
C GLU A 122 9.67 -9.86 -10.27
N VAL A 123 10.60 -9.54 -11.17
CA VAL A 123 12.04 -9.47 -10.85
C VAL A 123 12.33 -8.35 -9.85
N LEU A 124 11.69 -7.18 -10.00
CA LEU A 124 11.81 -6.08 -9.04
C LEU A 124 11.32 -6.46 -7.65
N GLN A 125 10.18 -7.14 -7.53
CA GLN A 125 9.65 -7.57 -6.24
C GLN A 125 10.57 -8.55 -5.53
N GLU A 126 11.20 -9.48 -6.25
CA GLU A 126 12.15 -10.42 -5.65
C GLU A 126 13.47 -9.73 -5.27
N LEU A 127 13.92 -8.75 -6.06
CA LEU A 127 15.07 -7.92 -5.71
C LEU A 127 14.79 -7.06 -4.47
N GLU A 128 13.56 -6.56 -4.28
CA GLU A 128 13.13 -5.81 -3.09
C GLU A 128 13.05 -6.69 -1.83
N ARG A 129 12.76 -7.98 -1.98
CA ARG A 129 12.72 -8.94 -0.85
C ARG A 129 14.10 -9.28 -0.30
N CYS A 130 15.17 -9.02 -1.04
CA CYS A 130 16.52 -9.20 -0.55
C CYS A 130 16.93 -8.03 0.36
N ASP A 131 17.09 -8.28 1.66
CA ASP A 131 17.38 -7.30 2.73
C ASP A 131 18.46 -6.24 2.42
N ARG A 132 19.38 -6.51 1.49
CA ARG A 132 20.53 -5.65 1.16
C ARG A 132 20.27 -4.60 0.07
N THR A 133 19.15 -4.66 -0.66
CA THR A 133 18.78 -3.67 -1.70
C THR A 133 17.83 -2.58 -1.18
N SER A 134 17.19 -2.80 -0.02
CA SER A 134 16.19 -1.88 0.57
C SER A 134 16.72 -0.46 0.81
N GLY A 135 18.04 -0.30 1.02
CA GLY A 135 18.70 1.00 1.20
C GLY A 135 18.97 1.79 -0.08
N ILE A 136 18.94 1.16 -1.26
CA ILE A 136 19.33 1.77 -2.55
C ILE A 136 18.14 2.49 -3.19
N LEU A 137 16.96 1.87 -3.16
CA LEU A 137 15.71 2.49 -3.64
C LEU A 137 15.29 3.72 -2.82
N GLY A 138 15.75 3.81 -1.57
CA GLY A 138 15.61 4.99 -0.71
C GLY A 138 16.51 6.16 -1.09
N ARG A 139 17.60 5.92 -1.84
CA ARG A 139 18.55 6.96 -2.30
C ARG A 139 18.19 7.52 -3.69
N LEU A 140 17.56 6.73 -4.54
CA LEU A 140 17.12 7.10 -5.89
C LEU A 140 16.06 8.22 -5.98
N GLN A 141 15.57 8.73 -4.85
CA GLN A 141 14.46 9.70 -4.85
C GLN A 141 14.84 11.06 -4.25
N ARG A 142 16.14 11.34 -4.10
CA ARG A 142 16.59 12.60 -3.49
C ARG A 142 16.87 13.73 -4.46
N ASP A 143 16.94 13.48 -5.77
CA ASP A 143 17.30 14.51 -6.74
C ASP A 143 16.11 14.82 -7.67
N ASP A 144 15.08 15.50 -7.14
CA ASP A 144 14.41 16.58 -7.87
C ASP A 144 13.62 17.46 -6.87
N GLU A 145 14.10 18.69 -6.70
CA GLU A 145 13.63 19.65 -5.72
C GLU A 145 12.49 20.50 -6.28
N THR A 146 11.35 20.54 -5.60
CA THR A 146 10.58 21.78 -5.36
C THR A 146 9.47 21.52 -4.32
N SER A 147 8.96 22.61 -3.75
CA SER A 147 8.27 22.73 -2.47
C SER A 147 6.93 21.98 -2.38
N GLU A 148 6.96 20.76 -1.82
CA GLU A 148 5.77 20.08 -1.29
C GLU A 148 6.12 19.45 0.07
N SER A 149 5.19 19.41 1.01
CA SER A 149 5.41 18.85 2.35
C SER A 149 5.70 17.34 2.27
N GLU A 150 6.68 16.89 3.05
CA GLU A 150 7.13 15.49 3.17
C GLU A 150 5.98 14.46 3.24
N ASP A 151 4.90 14.78 3.96
CA ASP A 151 3.75 13.89 4.13
C ASP A 151 2.91 13.76 2.86
N MET A 152 2.75 14.85 2.11
CA MET A 152 2.05 14.84 0.82
C MET A 152 2.85 14.09 -0.25
N LYS A 153 4.19 14.17 -0.17
CA LYS A 153 5.11 13.39 -1.00
C LYS A 153 5.04 11.89 -0.69
N LYS A 154 5.02 11.52 0.59
CA LYS A 154 4.82 10.11 1.03
C LYS A 154 3.47 9.56 0.58
N GLN A 155 2.40 10.35 0.68
CA GLN A 155 1.07 9.99 0.22
C GLN A 155 1.06 9.74 -1.30
N LYS A 156 1.57 10.68 -2.10
CA LYS A 156 1.62 10.57 -3.58
C LYS A 156 2.47 9.38 -4.04
N LYS A 157 3.62 9.14 -3.39
CA LYS A 157 4.51 8.01 -3.65
C LYS A 157 3.84 6.67 -3.34
N MET A 158 3.10 6.58 -2.23
CA MET A 158 2.36 5.38 -1.85
C MET A 158 1.20 5.09 -2.83
N THR A 159 0.49 6.13 -3.29
CA THR A 159 -0.60 6.01 -4.28
C THR A 159 -0.12 5.69 -5.70
N LYS A 160 1.15 5.93 -6.04
CA LYS A 160 1.72 5.58 -7.36
C LYS A 160 2.24 4.13 -7.39
N LYS A 161 2.74 3.61 -6.26
CA LYS A 161 3.19 2.22 -6.11
C LYS A 161 2.04 1.21 -5.92
N MET A 162 1.02 1.61 -5.16
CA MET A 162 -0.22 0.87 -5.05
C MET A 162 -1.08 1.29 -6.23
N GLY A 163 -1.02 0.56 -7.34
CA GLY A 163 -1.87 0.79 -8.52
C GLY A 163 -3.33 1.07 -8.10
N PRO A 164 -4.13 1.79 -8.91
CA PRO A 164 -5.43 2.29 -8.48
C PRO A 164 -6.23 1.17 -7.80
N LEU A 165 -6.61 1.41 -6.53
CA LEU A 165 -7.58 0.56 -5.83
C LEU A 165 -8.68 0.19 -6.82
N PRO A 166 -9.13 -1.08 -6.90
CA PRO A 166 -10.05 -1.51 -7.93
C PRO A 166 -11.35 -0.69 -7.85
N ARG A 167 -11.41 0.41 -8.63
CA ARG A 167 -12.51 1.38 -8.66
C ARG A 167 -13.82 0.74 -9.13
N GLY A 168 -13.71 -0.36 -9.87
CA GLY A 168 -14.85 -1.20 -10.25
C GLY A 168 -15.47 -1.99 -9.09
N ARG A 169 -14.73 -2.20 -7.99
CA ARG A 169 -15.21 -2.93 -6.79
C ARG A 169 -15.71 -1.99 -5.71
N PHE A 170 -15.14 -0.79 -5.60
CA PHE A 170 -15.52 0.24 -4.64
C PHE A 170 -15.76 1.57 -5.39
N PRO A 171 -16.98 1.81 -5.89
CA PRO A 171 -17.28 2.95 -6.75
C PRO A 171 -17.11 4.30 -6.04
N GLN A 172 -17.11 4.34 -4.70
CA GLN A 172 -16.80 5.56 -3.96
C GLN A 172 -15.40 6.12 -4.29
N PHE A 173 -14.44 5.27 -4.64
CA PHE A 173 -13.07 5.68 -4.99
C PHE A 173 -12.91 6.09 -6.47
N ALA A 174 -14.01 6.06 -7.24
CA ALA A 174 -14.06 6.54 -8.62
C ALA A 174 -14.52 8.00 -8.73
N GLN A 175 -14.87 8.65 -7.61
CA GLN A 175 -15.33 10.03 -7.61
C GLN A 175 -14.25 10.98 -8.16
N THR A 176 -14.68 11.92 -8.99
CA THR A 176 -13.83 12.96 -9.58
C THR A 176 -14.24 14.34 -9.10
N THR A 177 -13.28 15.24 -8.98
CA THR A 177 -13.54 16.66 -8.74
C THR A 177 -14.24 17.28 -9.96
N SER A 178 -14.73 18.52 -9.81
CA SER A 178 -15.34 19.29 -10.90
C SER A 178 -14.45 19.43 -12.15
N GLY A 179 -13.12 19.31 -11.98
CA GLY A 179 -12.12 19.31 -13.07
C GLY A 179 -11.78 17.93 -13.64
N GLY A 180 -12.54 16.86 -13.32
CA GLY A 180 -12.33 15.51 -13.85
C GLY A 180 -11.15 14.75 -13.26
N GLN A 181 -10.44 15.32 -12.27
CA GLN A 181 -9.35 14.64 -11.57
C GLN A 181 -9.90 13.72 -10.47
N PRO A 182 -9.29 12.55 -10.20
CA PRO A 182 -9.71 11.70 -9.09
C PRO A 182 -9.68 12.44 -7.75
N MET A 183 -10.73 12.32 -6.95
CA MET A 183 -10.78 12.91 -5.62
C MET A 183 -9.83 12.21 -4.66
N GLN A 184 -9.22 12.98 -3.75
CA GLN A 184 -8.54 12.43 -2.58
C GLN A 184 -9.56 11.69 -1.71
N GLN A 185 -9.17 10.51 -1.24
CA GLN A 185 -10.03 9.62 -0.47
C GLN A 185 -9.58 9.56 0.99
N ASP A 186 -10.51 9.24 1.88
CA ASP A 186 -10.20 9.03 3.29
C ASP A 186 -9.51 7.67 3.48
N SER A 187 -8.31 7.68 4.07
CA SER A 187 -7.57 6.45 4.36
C SER A 187 -8.33 5.49 5.27
N ALA A 188 -9.19 5.99 6.16
CA ALA A 188 -9.99 5.15 7.05
C ALA A 188 -11.04 4.34 6.26
N GLU A 189 -11.63 4.92 5.21
CA GLU A 189 -12.56 4.23 4.31
C GLU A 189 -11.83 3.18 3.46
N ILE A 190 -10.64 3.52 2.95
CA ILE A 190 -9.79 2.57 2.22
C ILE A 190 -9.46 1.36 3.09
N LEU A 191 -9.04 1.59 4.34
CA LEU A 191 -8.72 0.51 5.28
C LEU A 191 -9.92 -0.40 5.54
N GLN A 192 -11.12 0.18 5.65
CA GLN A 192 -12.35 -0.60 5.83
C GLN A 192 -12.65 -1.49 4.61
N CYS A 193 -12.59 -0.92 3.40
CA CYS A 193 -12.78 -1.68 2.15
C CYS A 193 -11.70 -2.77 1.97
N LEU A 194 -10.47 -2.49 2.40
CA LEU A 194 -9.39 -3.48 2.40
C LEU A 194 -9.69 -4.61 3.38
N PHE A 195 -10.14 -4.32 4.59
CA PHE A 195 -10.53 -5.33 5.57
C PHE A 195 -11.70 -6.18 5.07
N GLU A 196 -12.72 -5.59 4.46
CA GLU A 196 -13.83 -6.33 3.85
C GLU A 196 -13.34 -7.30 2.76
N SER A 197 -12.39 -6.86 1.93
CA SER A 197 -11.80 -7.71 0.90
C SER A 197 -10.95 -8.83 1.48
N LEU A 198 -10.13 -8.52 2.49
CA LEU A 198 -9.24 -9.47 3.15
C LEU A 198 -10.01 -10.52 3.93
N VAL A 199 -11.03 -10.13 4.69
CA VAL A 199 -11.93 -11.05 5.40
C VAL A 199 -12.49 -12.06 4.41
N ARG A 200 -13.11 -11.60 3.33
CA ARG A 200 -13.71 -12.47 2.31
C ARG A 200 -12.69 -13.39 1.64
N SER A 201 -11.44 -12.95 1.47
CA SER A 201 -10.38 -13.76 0.85
C SER A 201 -9.72 -14.77 1.80
N THR A 202 -9.78 -14.52 3.11
CA THR A 202 -9.09 -15.32 4.14
C THR A 202 -10.05 -16.15 4.98
N GLU A 203 -11.35 -16.11 4.67
CA GLU A 203 -12.35 -17.00 5.22
C GLU A 203 -12.03 -18.45 4.84
N THR A 204 -11.62 -19.25 5.82
CA THR A 204 -11.47 -20.70 5.67
C THR A 204 -12.78 -21.40 6.05
N PRO A 205 -13.43 -22.13 5.12
CA PRO A 205 -14.64 -22.89 5.43
C PRO A 205 -14.40 -23.85 6.61
N GLY A 206 -15.28 -23.81 7.62
CA GLY A 206 -15.23 -24.71 8.78
C GLY A 206 -14.36 -24.28 9.97
N ARG A 207 -13.54 -23.23 9.85
CA ARG A 207 -12.67 -22.74 10.95
C ARG A 207 -13.21 -21.53 11.72
N GLY A 208 -14.33 -20.96 11.28
CA GLY A 208 -15.08 -19.92 11.98
C GLY A 208 -14.38 -18.57 12.18
N THR A 209 -13.15 -18.39 11.68
CA THR A 209 -12.36 -17.15 11.84
C THR A 209 -11.56 -16.86 10.58
N ASN A 210 -11.33 -15.58 10.29
CA ASN A 210 -10.50 -15.09 9.19
C ASN A 210 -9.21 -14.45 9.75
N LEU A 211 -8.20 -14.27 8.89
CA LEU A 211 -6.89 -13.73 9.31
C LEU A 211 -7.01 -12.32 9.89
N VAL A 212 -7.88 -11.48 9.33
CA VAL A 212 -8.08 -10.09 9.80
C VAL A 212 -8.60 -10.09 11.23
N ASP A 213 -9.58 -10.94 11.53
CA ASP A 213 -10.08 -11.08 12.89
C ASP A 213 -9.03 -11.64 13.85
N LYS A 214 -8.21 -12.60 13.40
CA LYS A 214 -7.14 -13.14 14.24
C LYS A 214 -6.12 -12.05 14.65
N LEU A 215 -5.80 -11.14 13.73
CA LEU A 215 -4.75 -10.13 13.94
C LEU A 215 -5.26 -8.85 14.61
N PHE A 216 -6.45 -8.38 14.24
CA PHE A 216 -6.93 -7.04 14.59
C PHE A 216 -8.19 -7.01 15.46
N ARG A 217 -8.93 -8.13 15.59
CA ARG A 217 -10.18 -8.12 16.36
C ARG A 217 -9.89 -8.18 17.85
N PHE A 218 -10.64 -7.38 18.58
CA PHE A 218 -10.66 -7.39 20.03
C PHE A 218 -12.06 -7.11 20.57
N ASN A 219 -12.29 -7.41 21.84
CA ASN A 219 -13.59 -7.26 22.47
C ASN A 219 -13.57 -6.09 23.47
N LEU A 220 -14.68 -5.36 23.49
CA LEU A 220 -15.01 -4.34 24.47
C LEU A 220 -16.20 -4.83 25.30
N HIS A 221 -16.09 -4.73 26.62
CA HIS A 221 -17.24 -4.81 27.50
C HIS A 221 -17.82 -3.41 27.68
N VAL A 222 -19.04 -3.21 27.18
CA VAL A 222 -19.74 -1.93 27.17
C VAL A 222 -20.86 -1.98 28.21
N SER A 223 -20.86 -1.00 29.11
CA SER A 223 -21.92 -0.79 30.10
C SER A 223 -22.64 0.52 29.82
N LEU A 224 -23.96 0.47 29.75
CA LEU A 224 -24.85 1.60 29.53
C LEU A 224 -25.68 1.85 30.78
N LYS A 225 -25.62 3.08 31.30
CA LYS A 225 -26.39 3.51 32.48
C LYS A 225 -27.14 4.81 32.17
N CYS A 226 -28.44 4.83 32.43
CA CYS A 226 -29.25 6.05 32.34
C CYS A 226 -28.78 7.05 33.41
N LEU A 227 -28.48 8.29 33.01
CA LEU A 227 -28.08 9.35 33.94
C LEU A 227 -29.28 9.96 34.66
N GLU A 228 -30.45 9.97 34.00
CA GLU A 228 -31.68 10.56 34.53
C GLU A 228 -32.50 9.59 35.39
N ASN A 229 -32.21 8.29 35.33
CA ASN A 229 -32.92 7.27 36.12
C ASN A 229 -31.96 6.24 36.71
N ALA A 230 -31.58 6.44 37.97
CA ALA A 230 -30.66 5.53 38.67
C ALA A 230 -31.27 4.16 39.02
N THR A 231 -32.59 4.02 38.95
CA THR A 231 -33.31 2.76 39.26
C THR A 231 -33.26 1.78 38.09
N GLU A 232 -32.99 2.26 36.87
CA GLU A 232 -32.88 1.43 35.68
C GLU A 232 -31.60 0.58 35.75
N LYS A 233 -31.73 -0.74 35.53
CA LYS A 233 -30.58 -1.65 35.57
C LYS A 233 -29.61 -1.32 34.42
N PRO A 234 -28.29 -1.27 34.69
CA PRO A 234 -27.31 -1.08 33.63
C PRO A 234 -27.41 -2.19 32.59
N THR A 235 -27.42 -1.81 31.32
CA THR A 235 -27.34 -2.78 30.21
C THR A 235 -25.87 -3.04 29.92
N THR A 236 -25.46 -4.30 29.88
CA THR A 236 -24.09 -4.70 29.55
C THR A 236 -24.06 -5.53 28.28
N GLU A 237 -23.10 -5.26 27.41
CA GLU A 237 -22.91 -5.98 26.16
C GLU A 237 -21.42 -6.18 25.86
N THR A 238 -21.11 -7.25 25.14
CA THR A 238 -19.76 -7.47 24.60
C THR A 238 -19.77 -7.14 23.12
N SER A 239 -18.95 -6.17 22.72
CA SER A 239 -18.85 -5.69 21.35
C SER A 239 -17.49 -6.04 20.75
N ALA A 240 -17.48 -6.66 19.58
CA ALA A 240 -16.26 -7.01 18.86
C ALA A 240 -15.91 -5.91 17.85
N VAL A 241 -14.69 -5.39 17.93
CA VAL A 241 -14.20 -4.27 17.12
C VAL A 241 -12.81 -4.58 16.55
N ARG A 242 -12.41 -3.85 15.51
CA ARG A 242 -11.08 -3.99 14.85
C ARG A 242 -10.21 -2.73 14.93
N LYS A 243 -10.76 -1.65 15.48
CA LYS A 243 -10.09 -0.36 15.63
C LYS A 243 -10.59 0.33 16.89
N LEU A 244 -9.71 1.06 17.55
CA LEU A 244 -10.03 1.90 18.70
C LEU A 244 -10.01 3.36 18.27
N SER A 245 -11.11 4.07 18.49
CA SER A 245 -11.19 5.49 18.15
C SER A 245 -10.51 6.34 19.23
N ALA A 246 -9.85 7.43 18.81
CA ALA A 246 -9.33 8.44 19.72
C ALA A 246 -9.78 9.82 19.23
N PHE A 247 -10.39 10.58 20.13
CA PHE A 247 -10.89 11.92 19.81
C PHE A 247 -9.89 13.00 20.24
N PRO A 248 -9.59 13.99 19.38
CA PRO A 248 -8.68 15.09 19.70
C PRO A 248 -9.31 16.19 20.57
N GLY A 249 -10.54 15.98 21.05
CA GLY A 249 -11.32 16.96 21.81
C GLY A 249 -11.83 18.14 20.96
N ASP A 250 -12.61 19.00 21.60
CA ASP A 250 -13.29 20.12 20.94
C ASP A 250 -12.50 21.43 21.08
N ARG A 251 -13.03 22.51 20.48
CA ARG A 251 -12.49 23.88 20.70
C ARG A 251 -12.46 24.30 22.16
N VAL A 252 -13.39 23.82 22.97
CA VAL A 252 -13.50 24.20 24.38
C VAL A 252 -12.62 23.34 25.29
N LYS A 253 -12.51 22.05 24.99
CA LYS A 253 -11.72 21.07 25.76
C LYS A 253 -10.81 20.28 24.82
N PRO A 254 -9.67 20.87 24.40
CA PRO A 254 -8.73 20.19 23.51
C PRO A 254 -8.02 19.05 24.25
N ILE A 255 -7.62 18.03 23.49
CA ILE A 255 -6.84 16.90 24.00
C ILE A 255 -5.47 16.88 23.34
N ASP A 256 -4.43 16.99 24.16
CA ASP A 256 -3.03 17.06 23.69
C ASP A 256 -2.33 15.70 23.69
N HIS A 257 -2.86 14.71 24.42
CA HIS A 257 -2.25 13.39 24.58
C HIS A 257 -3.16 12.26 24.13
N LEU A 258 -2.59 11.25 23.47
CA LEU A 258 -3.33 10.12 22.92
C LEU A 258 -4.22 9.41 23.95
N HIS A 259 -3.70 9.09 25.14
CA HIS A 259 -4.42 8.36 26.18
C HIS A 259 -5.73 9.05 26.60
N GLN A 260 -5.72 10.38 26.71
CA GLN A 260 -6.92 11.16 27.03
C GLN A 260 -7.98 11.04 25.93
N GLY A 261 -7.56 11.01 24.66
CA GLY A 261 -8.45 10.84 23.52
C GLY A 261 -9.05 9.45 23.43
N LEU A 262 -8.31 8.43 23.89
CA LEU A 262 -8.81 7.07 24.03
C LEU A 262 -9.81 6.99 25.19
N SER A 263 -9.51 7.57 26.35
CA SER A 263 -10.43 7.64 27.49
C SER A 263 -11.75 8.32 27.11
N LEU A 264 -11.69 9.43 26.38
CA LEU A 264 -12.88 10.12 25.89
C LEU A 264 -13.72 9.25 24.93
N SER A 265 -13.08 8.39 24.14
CA SER A 265 -13.80 7.47 23.25
C SER A 265 -14.42 6.28 24.00
N LEU A 266 -13.85 5.88 25.14
CA LEU A 266 -14.34 4.76 25.93
C LEU A 266 -15.44 5.17 26.89
N ASP A 267 -15.38 6.40 27.40
CA ASP A 267 -16.34 6.99 28.33
C ASP A 267 -17.11 8.11 27.62
N GLU A 268 -18.21 7.76 26.95
CA GLU A 268 -19.02 8.69 26.17
C GLU A 268 -20.43 8.85 26.75
N THR A 269 -21.02 10.02 26.55
CA THR A 269 -22.44 10.26 26.87
C THR A 269 -23.22 10.20 25.57
N ILE A 270 -24.20 9.31 25.50
CA ILE A 270 -25.06 9.14 24.32
C ILE A 270 -26.51 9.48 24.67
N GLU A 271 -27.23 10.00 23.69
CA GLU A 271 -28.68 10.20 23.79
C GLU A 271 -29.39 8.98 23.19
N LYS A 272 -30.30 8.39 23.99
CA LYS A 272 -31.08 7.24 23.56
C LYS A 272 -32.49 7.35 24.11
N GLU A 273 -33.46 6.83 23.36
CA GLU A 273 -34.83 6.70 23.85
C GLU A 273 -34.86 5.70 25.02
N SER A 274 -35.24 6.19 26.19
CA SER A 274 -35.34 5.36 27.39
C SER A 274 -36.67 4.62 27.38
N PRO A 275 -36.67 3.27 27.46
CA PRO A 275 -37.90 2.50 27.55
C PRO A 275 -38.66 2.76 28.85
N SER A 276 -37.98 3.21 29.90
CA SER A 276 -38.60 3.54 31.19
C SER A 276 -39.21 4.95 31.22
N LEU A 277 -38.62 5.91 30.52
CA LEU A 277 -39.09 7.31 30.52
C LEU A 277 -39.95 7.66 29.30
N GLY A 278 -39.96 6.83 28.25
CA GLY A 278 -40.72 7.06 27.01
C GLY A 278 -40.27 8.30 26.23
N ARG A 279 -39.02 8.73 26.43
CA ARG A 279 -38.40 9.90 25.79
C ARG A 279 -36.90 9.71 25.65
N THR A 280 -36.27 10.53 24.82
CA THR A 280 -34.81 10.63 24.75
C THR A 280 -34.24 11.10 26.10
N ALA A 281 -33.29 10.34 26.61
CA ALA A 281 -32.57 10.64 27.84
C ALA A 281 -31.07 10.45 27.64
N ALA A 282 -30.27 11.09 28.50
CA ALA A 282 -28.82 10.92 28.48
C ALA A 282 -28.39 9.61 29.16
N TYR A 283 -27.59 8.81 28.46
CA TYR A 283 -26.98 7.58 28.94
C TYR A 283 -25.46 7.74 28.99
N SER A 284 -24.85 7.28 30.08
CA SER A 284 -23.40 7.12 30.18
C SER A 284 -23.01 5.74 29.66
N LYS A 285 -22.19 5.74 28.61
CA LYS A 285 -21.59 4.54 28.02
C LYS A 285 -20.14 4.45 28.46
N VAL A 286 -19.82 3.33 29.09
CA VAL A 286 -18.48 3.02 29.59
C VAL A 286 -18.02 1.73 28.92
N ALA A 287 -17.03 1.82 28.05
CA ALA A 287 -16.42 0.69 27.35
C ALA A 287 -15.06 0.34 27.96
N ARG A 288 -14.80 -0.94 28.22
CA ARG A 288 -13.51 -1.43 28.72
C ARG A 288 -12.99 -2.56 27.84
N VAL A 289 -11.71 -2.54 27.54
CA VAL A 289 -11.06 -3.57 26.72
C VAL A 289 -11.00 -4.88 27.52
N THR A 290 -11.51 -5.96 26.96
CA THR A 290 -11.50 -7.28 27.62
C THR A 290 -10.47 -8.24 27.06
N SER A 291 -10.04 -8.02 25.82
CA SER A 291 -8.98 -8.77 25.16
C SER A 291 -8.18 -7.83 24.28
N LEU A 292 -6.88 -8.08 24.11
CA LEU A 292 -6.05 -7.29 23.19
C LEU A 292 -5.77 -8.08 21.89
N PRO A 293 -5.74 -7.39 20.73
CA PRO A 293 -5.31 -8.00 19.48
C PRO A 293 -3.78 -8.03 19.39
N GLU A 294 -3.23 -8.81 18.45
CA GLU A 294 -1.79 -8.79 18.15
C GLU A 294 -1.38 -7.43 17.56
N TYR A 295 -2.25 -6.86 16.72
CA TYR A 295 -2.07 -5.54 16.14
C TYR A 295 -3.26 -4.64 16.48
N LEU A 296 -3.01 -3.57 17.24
CA LEU A 296 -4.03 -2.59 17.59
C LEU A 296 -4.00 -1.40 16.64
N ILE A 297 -5.14 -1.11 16.02
CA ILE A 297 -5.32 0.06 15.17
C ILE A 297 -5.97 1.17 15.96
N ILE A 298 -5.29 2.32 16.04
CA ILE A 298 -5.81 3.53 16.65
C ILE A 298 -6.26 4.50 15.55
N HIS A 299 -7.54 4.83 15.57
CA HIS A 299 -8.17 5.73 14.61
C HIS A 299 -8.33 7.13 15.20
N LEU A 300 -7.50 8.07 14.73
CA LEU A 300 -7.59 9.47 15.14
C LEU A 300 -8.76 10.16 14.41
N VAL A 301 -9.87 10.36 15.11
CA VAL A 301 -11.09 10.93 14.53
C VAL A 301 -10.94 12.44 14.41
N ARG A 302 -10.39 12.89 13.27
CA ARG A 302 -10.06 14.30 13.03
C ARG A 302 -11.01 15.01 12.07
N PHE A 303 -12.00 14.34 11.52
CA PHE A 303 -12.97 14.97 10.62
C PHE A 303 -14.30 15.16 11.32
N GLU A 304 -14.82 16.37 11.27
CA GLU A 304 -16.11 16.75 11.84
C GLU A 304 -16.95 17.50 10.81
N TRP A 305 -18.26 17.28 10.81
CA TRP A 305 -19.19 18.04 9.98
C TRP A 305 -19.68 19.25 10.76
N LYS A 306 -19.44 20.46 10.25
CA LYS A 306 -19.98 21.68 10.87
C LYS A 306 -21.28 22.06 10.19
N LYS A 307 -22.30 22.31 11.01
CA LYS A 307 -23.56 22.89 10.55
C LYS A 307 -23.31 24.33 10.11
N ALA A 308 -24.08 24.78 9.12
CA ALA A 308 -24.11 26.18 8.74
C ALA A 308 -24.60 26.99 9.95
N GLU A 309 -23.89 28.06 10.28
CA GLU A 309 -24.20 28.91 11.42
C GLU A 309 -24.89 30.17 10.89
N GLU A 310 -26.11 30.47 11.35
CA GLU A 310 -26.88 31.62 10.82
C GLU A 310 -26.21 32.98 11.11
N LEU A 311 -25.43 33.05 12.20
CA LEU A 311 -24.77 34.28 12.66
C LEU A 311 -23.46 34.61 11.93
N ALA A 312 -22.84 33.64 11.26
CA ALA A 312 -21.64 33.83 10.46
C ALA A 312 -21.83 33.06 9.15
N PRO A 313 -22.01 33.73 8.00
CA PRO A 313 -22.41 33.09 6.74
C PRO A 313 -21.32 32.15 6.27
N THR A 314 -21.41 30.91 6.73
CA THR A 314 -20.47 29.83 6.46
C THR A 314 -21.29 28.61 6.11
N ASP A 315 -21.06 28.10 4.90
CA ASP A 315 -21.74 26.90 4.44
C ASP A 315 -21.38 25.70 5.31
N ALA A 316 -22.34 24.78 5.46
CA ALA A 316 -22.10 23.52 6.12
C ALA A 316 -20.96 22.78 5.40
N CYS A 317 -19.87 22.50 6.11
CA CYS A 317 -18.69 21.93 5.51
C CYS A 317 -18.04 20.88 6.40
N LYS A 318 -17.40 19.88 5.75
CA LYS A 318 -16.52 18.93 6.41
C LYS A 318 -15.24 19.67 6.78
N THR A 319 -14.90 19.67 8.06
CA THR A 319 -13.70 20.34 8.56
C THR A 319 -12.74 19.33 9.19
N LYS A 320 -11.45 19.67 9.17
CA LYS A 320 -10.38 18.83 9.73
C LYS A 320 -9.81 19.48 10.99
N ILE A 321 -9.74 18.71 12.07
CA ILE A 321 -9.08 19.07 13.32
C ILE A 321 -7.58 18.88 13.14
N THR A 322 -6.86 19.98 12.97
CA THR A 322 -5.41 20.03 12.72
C THR A 322 -4.56 20.17 13.97
N ARG A 323 -5.16 20.09 15.17
CA ARG A 323 -4.44 20.24 16.44
C ARG A 323 -3.38 19.16 16.64
N LYS A 324 -2.29 19.54 17.29
CA LYS A 324 -1.22 18.60 17.66
C LYS A 324 -1.74 17.67 18.75
N MET A 325 -1.51 16.38 18.57
CA MET A 325 -1.77 15.35 19.58
C MET A 325 -0.51 14.51 19.68
N THR A 326 0.01 14.35 20.88
CA THR A 326 1.24 13.62 21.16
C THR A 326 0.91 12.16 21.44
N PHE A 327 1.59 11.25 20.75
CA PHE A 327 1.49 9.81 20.95
C PHE A 327 2.84 9.27 21.41
N PRO A 328 2.87 8.42 22.46
CA PRO A 328 4.11 7.85 22.96
C PRO A 328 4.65 6.78 22.01
N HIS A 329 5.96 6.50 22.10
CA HIS A 329 6.58 5.40 21.35
C HIS A 329 6.11 4.02 21.85
N SER A 330 5.95 3.88 23.17
CA SER A 330 5.35 2.71 23.81
C SER A 330 4.01 3.11 24.41
N LEU A 331 2.95 2.37 24.08
CA LEU A 331 1.60 2.62 24.57
C LEU A 331 1.24 1.57 25.63
N ASP A 332 0.73 2.05 26.76
CA ASP A 332 0.22 1.23 27.86
C ASP A 332 -1.32 1.39 27.90
N ILE A 333 -2.04 0.27 27.94
CA ILE A 333 -3.52 0.17 27.80
C ILE A 333 -4.09 -0.75 28.87
#